data_AF-A0AAE3W1V5-F1
#
_entry.id   AF-A0AAE3W1V5-F1
#
_cell.length_a   1.000
_cell.length_b   1.000
_cell.length_c   1.000
_cell.angle_alpha   90.00
_cell.angle_beta   90.00
_cell.angle_gamma   90.00
#
_symmetry.space_group_name_H-M   'P 1'
#
loop_
_entity.id
_entity.type
_entity.pdbx_description
1 polymer ?
#
loop_
_entity_poly.entity_id
_entity_poly.type
_entity_poly.pdbx_seq_one_letter_code
_entity_poly.pdbx_strand_id
1 'polypeptide(L)'
;MTETTTVDPAALAGAAARCDDAAAELRTLLGGLLDRLDAGRAAWQGDGGTAFEELRATWAEDQETLLAALTDAAVMLRSTAAAYVAADDDAAVALAGLFGAWGRS
;
A
#
# COMPACT_ATOMS: atom_id res chain seq x y z
N MET A 1 -26.30 9.64 18.51
CA MET A 1 -24.85 9.72 18.75
C MET A 1 -24.19 9.36 17.43
N THR A 2 -24.05 10.34 16.54
CA THR A 2 -23.25 10.16 15.32
C THR A 2 -21.81 10.36 15.75
N GLU A 3 -21.14 9.27 16.12
CA GLU A 3 -19.68 9.27 16.05
C GLU A 3 -19.33 9.38 14.57
N THR A 4 -19.21 10.62 14.09
CA THR A 4 -18.51 10.88 12.86
C THR A 4 -17.07 10.52 13.18
N THR A 5 -16.69 9.27 12.91
CA THR A 5 -15.29 8.85 12.98
C THR A 5 -14.55 9.66 11.92
N THR A 6 -14.09 10.86 12.28
CA THR A 6 -13.19 11.66 11.47
C THR A 6 -11.87 10.91 11.46
N VAL A 7 -11.63 10.15 10.40
CA VAL A 7 -10.35 9.50 10.19
C VAL A 7 -9.34 10.59 9.86
N ASP A 8 -8.24 10.66 10.63
CA ASP A 8 -7.16 11.62 10.39
C ASP A 8 -6.47 11.32 9.04
N PRO A 9 -6.46 12.26 8.07
CA PRO A 9 -5.77 12.10 6.80
C PRO A 9 -4.28 11.78 6.95
N ALA A 10 -3.61 12.28 8.00
CA ALA A 10 -2.22 11.97 8.28
C ALA A 10 -2.04 10.51 8.70
N ALA A 11 -3.00 9.93 9.43
CA ALA A 11 -2.99 8.52 9.78
C ALA A 11 -3.15 7.63 8.54
N LEU A 12 -4.00 8.03 7.57
CA LEU A 12 -4.16 7.34 6.29
C LEU A 12 -2.89 7.42 5.44
N ALA A 13 -2.26 8.60 5.36
CA ALA A 13 -0.98 8.75 4.68
C ALA A 13 0.12 7.90 5.31
N GLY A 14 0.17 7.84 6.65
CA GLY A 14 1.09 6.96 7.38
C GLY A 14 0.81 5.47 7.17
N ALA A 15 -0.46 5.07 7.00
CA ALA A 15 -0.81 3.71 6.65
C ALA A 15 -0.34 3.36 5.22
N ALA A 16 -0.51 4.28 4.26
CA ALA A 16 -0.03 4.11 2.90
C ALA A 16 1.49 3.94 2.85
N ALA A 17 2.24 4.76 3.60
CA ALA A 17 3.70 4.64 3.71
C ALA A 17 4.12 3.26 4.24
N ARG A 18 3.42 2.72 5.25
CA ARG A 18 3.69 1.37 5.77
C ARG A 18 3.44 0.27 4.72
N CYS A 19 2.43 0.43 3.86
CA CYS A 19 2.20 -0.48 2.75
C CYS A 19 3.37 -0.45 1.74
N ASP A 20 3.87 0.74 1.42
CA ASP A 20 5.02 0.92 0.54
C ASP A 20 6.31 0.32 1.16
N ASP A 21 6.54 0.54 2.46
CA ASP A 21 7.67 -0.03 3.20
C ASP A 21 7.63 -1.56 3.21
N ALA A 22 6.45 -2.15 3.50
CA ALA A 22 6.27 -3.60 3.46
C ALA A 22 6.53 -4.18 2.06
N ALA A 23 6.10 -3.47 1.01
CA ALA A 23 6.37 -3.88 -0.37
C ALA A 23 7.87 -3.80 -0.73
N ALA A 24 8.59 -2.83 -0.20
CA ALA A 24 10.04 -2.71 -0.38
C ALA A 24 10.81 -3.82 0.37
N GLU A 25 10.40 -4.13 1.60
CA GLU A 25 10.96 -5.22 2.40
C GLU A 25 10.75 -6.58 1.72
N LEU A 26 9.53 -6.85 1.24
CA LEU A 26 9.20 -8.06 0.48
C LEU A 26 10.09 -8.21 -0.76
N ARG A 27 10.30 -7.15 -1.54
CA ARG A 27 11.21 -7.17 -2.70
C ARG A 27 12.65 -7.52 -2.30
N THR A 28 13.11 -7.01 -1.16
CA THR A 28 14.47 -7.28 -0.66
C THR A 28 14.63 -8.74 -0.24
N LEU A 29 13.68 -9.24 0.55
CA LEU A 29 13.65 -10.64 0.99
C LEU A 29 13.58 -11.59 -0.21
N LEU A 30 12.79 -11.22 -1.23
CA LEU A 30 12.67 -11.98 -2.47
C LEU A 30 14.00 -12.08 -3.22
N GLY A 31 14.67 -10.95 -3.45
CA GLY A 31 15.98 -10.93 -4.10
C GLY A 31 16.97 -11.83 -3.38
N GLY A 32 17.04 -11.71 -2.05
CA GLY A 32 17.93 -12.55 -1.25
C GLY A 32 17.57 -14.04 -1.25
N LEU A 33 16.28 -14.38 -1.33
CA LEU A 33 15.84 -15.77 -1.44
C LEU A 33 16.23 -16.35 -2.81
N LEU A 34 15.93 -15.63 -3.89
CA LEU A 34 16.27 -16.04 -5.26
C LEU A 34 17.78 -16.22 -5.44
N ASP A 35 18.60 -15.31 -4.90
CA ASP A 35 20.05 -15.42 -4.95
C ASP A 35 20.56 -16.69 -4.24
N ARG A 36 20.00 -17.01 -3.07
CA ARG A 36 20.34 -18.25 -2.33
C ARG A 36 19.89 -19.49 -3.07
N LEU A 37 18.71 -19.44 -3.69
CA LEU A 37 18.16 -20.53 -4.47
C LEU A 37 18.99 -20.77 -5.75
N ASP A 38 19.40 -19.72 -6.46
CA ASP A 38 20.27 -19.82 -7.63
C ASP A 38 21.67 -20.34 -7.28
N ALA A 39 22.20 -20.00 -6.10
CA ALA A 39 23.47 -20.56 -5.61
C ALA A 39 23.40 -22.09 -5.35
N GLY A 40 22.23 -22.62 -4.98
CA GLY A 40 21.98 -24.05 -4.78
C GLY A 40 21.66 -24.83 -6.06
N ARG A 41 21.36 -24.13 -7.16
CA ARG A 41 20.87 -24.73 -8.42
C ARG A 41 21.80 -25.78 -9.02
N ALA A 42 23.11 -25.60 -8.89
CA ALA A 42 24.10 -26.57 -9.35
C ALA A 42 24.01 -27.92 -8.62
N ALA A 43 23.55 -27.92 -7.36
CA ALA A 43 23.40 -29.13 -6.54
C ALA A 43 22.09 -29.89 -6.82
N TRP A 44 21.10 -29.26 -7.47
CA TRP A 44 19.77 -29.83 -7.71
C TRP A 44 19.57 -30.33 -9.15
N GLN A 45 20.65 -30.45 -9.93
CA GLN A 45 20.60 -31.02 -11.28
C GLN A 45 20.13 -32.50 -11.23
N GLY A 46 18.97 -32.78 -11.83
CA GLY A 46 18.30 -34.09 -11.80
C GLY A 46 16.82 -33.97 -11.37
N ASP A 47 16.27 -35.00 -10.72
CA ASP A 47 14.86 -35.05 -10.29
C ASP A 47 14.43 -33.90 -9.36
N GLY A 48 15.38 -33.25 -8.67
CA GLY A 48 15.12 -32.08 -7.82
C GLY A 48 15.00 -30.75 -8.58
N GLY A 49 15.41 -30.72 -9.86
CA GLY A 49 15.42 -29.50 -10.66
C GLY A 49 14.03 -29.03 -11.07
N THR A 50 13.13 -29.94 -11.44
CA THR A 50 11.76 -29.60 -11.85
C THR A 50 10.96 -29.02 -10.69
N ALA A 51 10.97 -29.70 -9.53
CA ALA A 51 10.27 -29.22 -8.33
C ALA A 51 10.80 -27.86 -7.85
N PHE A 52 12.09 -27.60 -8.06
CA PHE A 52 12.68 -26.30 -7.76
C PHE A 52 12.19 -25.20 -8.70
N GLU A 53 12.16 -25.44 -10.01
CA GLU A 53 11.67 -24.45 -10.98
C GLU A 53 10.16 -24.17 -10.78
N GLU A 54 9.37 -25.19 -10.43
CA GLU A 54 7.96 -25.02 -10.08
C GLU A 54 7.77 -24.15 -8.82
N LEU A 55 8.57 -24.41 -7.78
CA LEU A 55 8.56 -23.60 -6.57
C LEU A 55 8.96 -22.15 -6.87
N ARG A 56 9.99 -21.95 -7.70
CA ARG A 56 10.44 -20.62 -8.13
C ARG A 56 9.34 -19.86 -8.87
N ALA A 57 8.65 -20.53 -9.80
CA ALA A 57 7.57 -19.93 -10.58
C ALA A 57 6.37 -19.54 -9.69
N THR A 58 5.90 -20.49 -8.86
CA THR A 58 4.80 -20.25 -7.91
C THR A 58 5.12 -19.09 -6.97
N TRP A 59 6.34 -19.10 -6.42
CA TRP A 59 6.79 -18.03 -5.54
C TRP A 59 6.84 -16.68 -6.25
N ALA A 60 7.27 -16.62 -7.51
CA ALA A 60 7.26 -15.37 -8.27
C ALA A 60 5.83 -14.83 -8.48
N GLU A 61 4.87 -15.70 -8.81
CA GLU A 61 3.46 -15.33 -8.99
C GLU A 61 2.80 -14.83 -7.70
N ASP A 62 3.00 -15.55 -6.58
CA ASP A 62 2.49 -15.14 -5.27
C ASP A 62 2.98 -13.75 -4.87
N GLN A 63 4.22 -13.44 -5.25
CA GLN A 63 4.89 -12.20 -4.89
C GLN A 63 4.43 -11.02 -5.74
N GLU A 64 4.24 -11.22 -7.04
CA GLU A 64 3.60 -10.21 -7.89
C GLU A 64 2.20 -9.87 -7.38
N THR A 65 1.45 -10.90 -6.98
CA THR A 65 0.10 -10.73 -6.42
C THR A 65 0.12 -9.92 -5.12
N LEU A 66 1.03 -10.24 -4.20
CA LEU A 66 1.13 -9.55 -2.91
C LEU A 66 1.62 -8.10 -3.08
N LEU A 67 2.60 -7.86 -3.96
CA LEU A 67 3.10 -6.52 -4.24
C LEU A 67 2.05 -5.64 -4.91
N ALA A 68 1.24 -6.21 -5.82
CA ALA A 68 0.11 -5.52 -6.42
C ALA A 68 -0.90 -5.12 -5.34
N ALA A 69 -1.29 -6.06 -4.46
CA ALA A 69 -2.24 -5.78 -3.39
C ALA A 69 -1.76 -4.69 -2.41
N LEU A 70 -0.48 -4.68 -2.03
CA LEU A 70 0.10 -3.65 -1.18
C LEU A 70 0.13 -2.28 -1.86
N THR A 71 0.47 -2.25 -3.15
CA THR A 71 0.50 -1.02 -3.94
C THR A 71 -0.91 -0.44 -4.09
N ASP A 72 -1.89 -1.28 -4.41
CA ASP A 72 -3.29 -0.89 -4.55
C ASP A 72 -3.86 -0.38 -3.22
N ALA A 73 -3.53 -1.03 -2.10
CA ALA A 73 -3.91 -0.56 -0.77
C ALA A 73 -3.31 0.83 -0.47
N ALA A 74 -2.03 1.04 -0.79
CA ALA A 74 -1.38 2.34 -0.61
C ALA A 74 -2.04 3.44 -1.47
N VAL A 75 -2.41 3.13 -2.71
CA VAL A 75 -3.15 4.04 -3.60
C VAL A 75 -4.53 4.36 -3.04
N MET A 76 -5.30 3.36 -2.60
CA MET A 76 -6.61 3.57 -1.97
C MET A 76 -6.53 4.45 -0.72
N LEU A 77 -5.53 4.21 0.14
CA LEU A 77 -5.33 4.97 1.37
C LEU A 77 -5.00 6.44 1.07
N ARG A 78 -4.12 6.69 0.10
CA ARG A 78 -3.80 8.06 -0.37
C ARG A 78 -5.02 8.76 -0.99
N SER A 79 -5.76 8.05 -1.83
CA SER A 79 -7.00 8.57 -2.44
C SER A 79 -8.03 8.95 -1.38
N THR A 80 -8.20 8.08 -0.37
CA THR A 80 -9.10 8.34 0.75
C THR A 80 -8.64 9.55 1.56
N ALA A 81 -7.35 9.65 1.87
CA ALA A 81 -6.80 10.80 2.58
C ALA A 81 -7.05 12.12 1.84
N ALA A 82 -6.83 12.14 0.52
CA ALA A 82 -7.08 13.31 -0.31
C ALA A 82 -8.57 13.69 -0.33
N ALA A 83 -9.48 12.71 -0.39
CA ALA A 83 -10.92 12.95 -0.34
C ALA A 83 -11.36 13.57 1.00
N TYR A 84 -10.77 13.14 2.12
CA TYR A 84 -11.06 13.73 3.44
C TYR A 84 -10.57 15.18 3.53
N VAL A 85 -9.36 15.49 3.05
CA VAL A 85 -8.84 16.87 3.04
C VAL A 85 -9.73 17.79 2.20
N ALA A 86 -10.13 17.35 1.00
CA ALA A 86 -11.00 18.14 0.14
C ALA A 86 -12.37 18.41 0.78
N ALA A 87 -12.94 17.41 1.48
CA ALA A 87 -14.21 17.57 2.19
C ALA A 87 -14.12 18.57 3.36
N ASP A 88 -12.99 18.60 4.07
CA ASP A 88 -12.74 19.56 5.15
C ASP A 88 -12.56 20.99 4.62
N ASP A 89 -11.80 21.15 3.53
CA ASP A 89 -11.60 22.44 2.86
C ASP A 89 -12.94 23.01 2.35
N ASP A 90 -13.78 22.20 1.70
CA ASP A 90 -15.11 22.61 1.23
C ASP A 90 -16.01 23.07 2.39
N ALA A 91 -15.97 22.36 3.52
CA ALA A 91 -16.71 22.73 4.72
C ALA A 91 -16.21 24.06 5.30
N ALA A 92 -14.88 24.27 5.35
CA ALA A 92 -14.28 25.51 5.82
C ALA A 92 -14.66 26.71 4.94
N VAL A 93 -14.66 26.54 3.62
CA VAL A 93 -15.09 27.57 2.65
C VAL A 93 -16.56 27.92 2.84
N ALA A 94 -17.44 26.92 2.99
CA ALA A 94 -18.86 27.14 3.23
C ALA A 94 -19.10 27.91 4.54
N LEU A 95 -18.37 27.56 5.60
CA LEU A 95 -18.44 28.20 6.91
C LEU A 95 -17.94 29.66 6.86
N ALA A 96 -16.84 29.92 6.15
CA ALA A 96 -16.33 31.28 5.92
C ALA A 96 -17.33 32.14 5.12
N GLY A 97 -17.97 31.55 4.11
CA GLY A 97 -19.03 32.20 3.34
C GLY A 97 -20.25 32.56 4.19
N LEU A 98 -20.65 31.64 5.08
CA LEU A 98 -21.69 31.87 6.07
C LEU A 98 -21.31 33.04 6.99
N PHE A 99 -20.16 32.98 7.67
CA PHE A 99 -19.73 34.04 8.60
C PHE A 99 -19.59 35.41 7.92
N GLY A 100 -19.11 35.45 6.67
CA GLY A 100 -19.09 36.67 5.88
C GLY A 100 -20.49 37.22 5.56
N ALA A 101 -21.50 36.35 5.42
CA ALA A 101 -22.88 36.77 5.22
C ALA A 101 -23.52 37.38 6.48
N TRP A 102 -23.25 36.81 7.66
CA TRP A 102 -23.76 37.33 8.94
C TRP A 102 -23.04 38.60 9.44
N GLY A 103 -21.80 38.83 9.02
CA GLY A 103 -21.04 40.04 9.40
C GLY A 103 -21.40 41.30 8.62
N ARG A 104 -22.30 41.23 7.63
CA ARG A 104 -22.71 42.36 6.76
C ARG A 104 -24.15 42.84 6.99
N SER A 105 -24.76 42.49 8.13
CA SER A 105 -26.12 42.85 8.54
C SER A 105 -26.12 43.36 9.97
#